data_AF-R9B2A3-F1
#
_entry.id   AF-R9B2A3-F1
#
_cell.length_a   1.000
_cell.length_b   1.000
_cell.length_c   1.000
_cell.angle_alpha   90.00
_cell.angle_beta   90.00
_cell.angle_gamma   90.00
#
_symmetry.space_group_name_H-M   'P 1'
#
loop_
_entity.id
_entity.type
_entity.pdbx_description
1 polymer ?
#
loop_
_entity_poly.entity_id
_entity_poly.type
_entity_poly.pdbx_seq_one_letter_code
_entity_poly.pdbx_strand_id
1 'polypeptide(L)' 'MNTLGDLNKALFAQLDRLSSASKEDLATEVIRAQNMEIISEQIIKTHETQLEAVKLVAEYKGLSENQSAPLLDVKYEG' A
#
# COMPACT_ATOMS: atom_id res chain seq x y z
N MET A 1 4.81 -4.61 -11.75
CA MET A 1 4.09 -3.45 -11.20
C MET A 1 3.40 -3.96 -9.95
N ASN A 2 3.75 -3.44 -8.77
CA ASN A 2 3.16 -3.91 -7.52
C ASN A 2 1.76 -3.32 -7.40
N THR A 3 0.74 -4.17 -7.57
CA THR A 3 -0.68 -3.80 -7.52
C THR A 3 -1.20 -3.82 -6.08
N LEU A 4 -2.39 -3.24 -5.85
CA LEU A 4 -3.14 -3.44 -4.60
C LEU A 4 -3.37 -4.93 -4.30
N GLY A 5 -3.51 -5.75 -5.34
CA GLY A 5 -3.60 -7.21 -5.21
C GLY A 5 -2.31 -7.83 -4.66
N ASP A 6 -1.15 -7.34 -5.10
CA ASP A 6 0.15 -7.81 -4.61
C ASP A 6 0.40 -7.40 -3.15
N LEU A 7 -0.06 -6.21 -2.75
CA LEU A 7 -0.02 -5.77 -1.35
C LEU A 7 -0.87 -6.67 -0.46
N ASN A 8 -2.10 -6.98 -0.88
CA ASN A 8 -2.99 -7.85 -0.13
C ASN A 8 -2.39 -9.26 0.02
N LYS A 9 -1.79 -9.78 -1.06
CA LYS A 9 -1.09 -11.08 -1.04
C LYS A 9 0.09 -11.09 -0.06
N ALA A 10 0.86 -10.00 -0.03
CA ALA A 10 1.95 -9.85 0.93
C ALA A 10 1.44 -9.79 2.37
N LEU A 11 0.35 -9.07 2.63
CA LEU A 11 -0.27 -8.97 3.96
C LEU A 11 -0.74 -10.33 4.48
N PHE A 12 -1.45 -11.11 3.66
CA PHE A 12 -1.88 -12.46 4.04
C PHE A 12 -0.69 -13.38 4.33
N ALA A 13 0.38 -13.30 3.53
CA ALA A 13 1.60 -14.07 3.79
C ALA A 13 2.26 -13.69 5.14
N GLN A 14 2.15 -12.43 5.58
CA GLN A 14 2.65 -12.03 6.90
C GLN A 14 1.77 -12.56 8.04
N LEU A 15 0.45 -12.59 7.86
CA LEU A 15 -0.47 -13.20 8.83
C LEU A 15 -0.21 -14.70 8.98
N ASP A 16 0.01 -15.41 7.88
CA ASP A 16 0.35 -16.83 7.91
C ASP A 16 1.65 -17.07 8.67
N ARG A 17 2.70 -16.27 8.39
CA ARG A 17 3.99 -16.35 9.08
C ARG A 17 3.84 -16.10 10.57
N LEU A 18 3.11 -15.06 10.98
CA LEU A 18 2.85 -14.75 12.38
C LEU A 18 2.09 -15.89 13.08
N SER A 19 1.09 -16.48 12.41
CA SER A 19 0.30 -17.60 12.96
C SER A 19 1.14 -18.87 13.15
N SER A 20 2.18 -19.04 12.34
CA SER A 20 3.10 -20.19 12.36
C SER A 20 4.39 -19.94 13.17
N ALA A 21 4.54 -18.75 13.78
CA ALA A 21 5.77 -18.35 14.45
C ALA A 21 6.01 -19.18 15.73
N SER A 22 7.27 -19.58 15.94
CA SER A 22 7.73 -20.17 17.19
C SER A 22 7.70 -19.12 18.31
N LYS A 23 7.77 -19.55 19.58
CA LYS A 23 7.88 -18.61 20.71
C LYS A 23 9.13 -17.72 20.63
N GLU A 24 10.25 -18.26 20.13
CA GLU A 24 11.48 -17.48 19.96
C GLU A 24 11.36 -16.44 18.83
N ASP A 25 10.63 -16.77 17.75
CA ASP A 25 10.50 -15.90 16.57
C ASP A 25 9.33 -14.91 16.66
N LEU A 26 8.38 -15.14 17.57
CA LEU A 26 7.14 -14.37 17.69
C LEU A 26 7.39 -12.87 17.82
N ALA A 27 8.36 -12.46 18.63
CA ALA A 27 8.70 -11.04 18.82
C ALA A 27 9.15 -10.39 17.51
N THR A 28 9.97 -11.09 16.73
CA THR A 28 10.45 -10.62 15.42
C THR A 28 9.30 -10.51 14.42
N GLU A 29 8.41 -11.51 14.39
CA GLU A 29 7.26 -11.51 13.49
C GLU A 29 6.20 -10.47 13.84
N VAL A 30 6.02 -10.16 15.13
CA VAL A 30 5.18 -9.03 15.57
C VAL A 30 5.75 -7.69 15.09
N ILE A 31 7.05 -7.44 15.25
CA ILE A 31 7.69 -6.19 14.78
C ILE A 31 7.56 -6.07 13.26
N ARG A 32 7.74 -7.17 12.53
CA ARG A 32 7.58 -7.18 11.08
C ARG A 32 6.15 -6.87 10.67
N ALA A 33 5.16 -7.47 11.33
CA ALA A 33 3.74 -7.19 11.07
C ALA A 33 3.40 -5.71 11.29
N GLN A 34 3.91 -5.10 12.36
CA GLN A 34 3.76 -3.66 12.63
C GLN A 34 4.40 -2.79 11.53
N ASN A 35 5.61 -3.13 11.07
CA ASN A 35 6.24 -2.40 9.97
C ASN A 35 5.45 -2.52 8.66
N MET A 36 4.84 -3.68 8.41
CA MET A 36 3.99 -3.90 7.24
C MET A 36 2.67 -3.14 7.30
N GLU A 37 2.09 -2.99 8.49
CA GLU A 37 0.94 -2.11 8.71
C GLU A 37 1.28 -0.66 8.32
N ILE A 38 2.38 -0.12 8.85
CA ILE A 38 2.83 1.26 8.58
C ILE A 38 3.01 1.50 7.08
N ILE A 39 3.72 0.60 6.40
CA ILE A 39 3.97 0.71 4.95
C ILE A 39 2.65 0.63 4.18
N SER A 40 1.74 -0.26 4.56
CA SER A 40 0.45 -0.41 3.90
C SER A 40 -0.42 0.84 4.06
N GLU A 41 -0.42 1.43 5.25
CA GLU A 41 -1.14 2.67 5.53
C GLU A 41 -0.62 3.83 4.67
N GLN A 42 0.70 3.92 4.48
CA GLN A 42 1.31 4.92 3.59
C GLN A 42 0.94 4.70 2.12
N ILE A 43 0.90 3.44 1.65
CA ILE A 43 0.48 3.10 0.29
C ILE A 43 -0.98 3.51 0.06
N ILE A 44 -1.87 3.21 1.01
CA ILE A 44 -3.29 3.59 0.93
C ILE A 44 -3.44 5.10 0.84
N LYS A 45 -2.81 5.86 1.76
CA LYS A 45 -2.83 7.33 1.76
C LYS A 45 -2.36 7.92 0.42
N THR A 46 -1.30 7.36 -0.15
CA THR A 46 -0.79 7.75 -1.46
C THR A 46 -1.83 7.51 -2.57
N HIS A 47 -2.47 6.34 -2.60
CA HIS A 47 -3.50 6.04 -3.61
C HIS A 47 -4.78 6.86 -3.43
N GLU A 48 -5.17 7.18 -2.19
CA GLU A 48 -6.27 8.11 -1.91
C GLU A 48 -5.97 9.50 -2.48
N THR A 49 -4.75 9.99 -2.28
CA THR A 49 -4.30 11.28 -2.83
C THR A 49 -4.30 11.27 -4.37
N GLN A 50 -3.85 10.17 -4.99
CA GLN A 50 -3.93 10.00 -6.45
C GLN A 50 -5.37 10.03 -6.94
N LEU A 51 -6.28 9.35 -6.24
CA LEU A 51 -7.69 9.33 -6.58
C LEU A 51 -8.33 10.72 -6.47
N GLU A 52 -8.02 11.48 -5.42
CA GLU A 52 -8.47 12.86 -5.27
C GLU A 52 -7.96 13.76 -6.40
N ALA A 53 -6.69 13.63 -6.78
CA ALA A 53 -6.13 14.38 -7.90
C ALA A 53 -6.85 14.07 -9.22
N VAL A 54 -7.17 12.80 -9.48
CA VAL A 54 -7.95 12.39 -10.66
C VAL A 54 -9.37 12.95 -10.61
N LYS A 55 -10.05 12.88 -9.47
CA LYS A 55 -11.38 13.47 -9.28
C LYS A 55 -11.38 14.98 -9.54
N LEU A 56 -10.38 15.69 -9.03
CA LEU A 56 -10.22 17.13 -9.25
C LEU A 56 -10.07 17.46 -10.74
N VAL A 57 -9.21 16.72 -11.46
CA VAL A 57 -9.07 16.94 -12.90
C VAL A 57 -10.36 16.61 -13.65
N ALA A 58 -11.05 15.53 -13.27
CA ALA A 58 -12.34 15.15 -13.85
C ALA A 58 -13.41 16.24 -13.65
N GLU A 59 -13.46 16.85 -12.47
CA GLU A 59 -14.42 17.90 -12.13
C GLU A 59 -14.21 19.16 -12.99
N TYR A 60 -12.96 19.59 -13.16
CA TYR A 60 -12.65 20.85 -13.85
C TYR A 60 -12.37 20.72 -15.35
N LYS A 61 -11.96 19.55 -15.84
CA LYS A 61 -11.56 19.32 -17.24
C LYS A 61 -12.32 18.19 -17.93
N GLY A 62 -13.17 17.45 -17.21
CA GLY A 62 -13.81 16.23 -17.70
C GLY A 62 -12.89 15.00 -17.66
N LEU A 63 -13.47 13.81 -17.78
CA LEU A 63 -12.72 12.56 -17.91
C LEU A 63 -12.36 12.32 -19.39
N SER A 64 -11.08 12.06 -19.66
CA SER A 64 -10.65 11.54 -20.97
C SER A 64 -10.37 10.04 -20.85
N GLU A 65 -10.62 9.26 -21.90
CA GLU A 65 -10.30 7.82 -21.91
C GLU A 65 -8.79 7.54 -21.73
N ASN A 66 -7.95 8.55 -21.98
CA ASN A 66 -6.50 8.51 -21.80
C ASN A 66 -6.03 9.12 -20.46
N GLN A 67 -6.95 9.39 -19.53
CA GLN A 67 -6.63 9.99 -18.24
C GLN A 67 -5.94 8.95 -17.34
N SER A 68 -4.61 8.95 -17.32
CA SER A 68 -3.86 8.15 -16.36
C SER A 68 -3.83 8.84 -15.00
N ALA A 69 -4.05 8.08 -13.93
CA ALA A 69 -3.81 8.59 -12.58
C ALA A 69 -2.33 8.99 -12.45
N PRO A 70 -2.02 10.15 -11.86
CA PRO A 70 -0.63 10.53 -11.60
C PRO A 70 -0.02 9.51 -10.64
N LEU A 71 1.10 8.90 -11.02
CA LEU A 71 1.86 8.06 -10.10
C LEU A 71 2.61 8.98 -9.13
N LEU A 72 2.26 8.88 -7.86
CA LEU A 72 3.01 9.50 -6.78
C LEU A 72 4.14 8.56 -6.39
N ASP A 73 5.37 8.94 -6.73
CA ASP A 73 6.56 8.21 -6.35
C ASP A 73 6.84 8.43 -4.86
N VAL A 74 6.69 7.38 -4.05
CA VAL A 74 7.03 7.43 -2.63
C VAL A 74 8.53 7.16 -2.52
N LYS A 75 9.32 8.22 -2.49
CA LYS A 75 10.76 8.11 -2.22
C LYS A 75 10.96 7.73 -0.75
N TYR A 76 11.34 6.47 -0.52
CA TYR A 76 11.78 6.02 0.80
C TYR A 76 13.23 6.47 1.00
N GLU A 77 13.45 7.57 1.71
CA GLU A 77 14.77 7.95 2.21
C GLU A 77 15.02 7.19 3.53
N GLY A 78 15.45 5.92 3.38
CA GLY A 78 15.91 5.07 4.48
C GLY A 78 17.42 5.13 4.63
#